data_AF-A0A1X1MGQ5-F1
#
_entry.id   AF-A0A1X1MGQ5-F1
#
_cell.length_a   1.000
_cell.length_b   1.000
_cell.length_c   1.000
_cell.angle_alpha   90.00
_cell.angle_beta   90.00
_cell.angle_gamma   90.00
#
_symmetry.space_group_name_H-M   'P 1'
#
loop_
_entity.id
_entity.type
_entity.pdbx_description
1 polymer ?
#
loop_
_entity_poly.entity_id
_entity_poly.type
_entity_poly.pdbx_seq_one_letter_code
_entity_poly.pdbx_strand_id
1 'polypeptide(L)'
;MSQAGFGGAVVAVSVSVTVMRVNEDGGTVPLDPETAALLAGPVEGFSSLIGWAVGDAAGADHGDREKVIEQDGRRLQRSLLEATFALDTAREQRVSHLVSAA
;
A
#
# COMPACT_ATOMS: atom_id res chain seq x y z
N MET A 1 -43.81 5.73 24.33
CA MET A 1 -42.46 6.24 24.66
C MET A 1 -41.69 6.34 23.36
N SER A 2 -41.07 7.51 23.13
CA SER A 2 -40.47 7.94 21.86
C SER A 2 -39.27 7.09 21.43
N GLN A 3 -39.13 6.91 20.11
CA GLN A 3 -37.93 6.38 19.45
C GLN A 3 -36.69 7.22 19.79
N ALA A 4 -35.56 6.54 19.96
CA ALA A 4 -34.24 7.09 19.68
C ALA A 4 -33.41 5.99 19.03
N GLY A 5 -33.47 5.89 17.71
CA GLY A 5 -32.53 5.10 16.93
C GLY A 5 -31.19 5.83 16.95
N PHE A 6 -30.15 5.20 17.49
CA PHE A 6 -28.77 5.60 17.23
C PHE A 6 -28.40 5.15 15.81
N GLY A 7 -29.04 5.78 14.82
CA GLY A 7 -28.60 5.77 13.44
C GLY A 7 -27.42 6.72 13.29
N GLY A 8 -26.29 6.38 13.92
CA GLY A 8 -25.03 7.01 13.56
C GLY A 8 -24.80 6.70 12.08
N ALA A 9 -24.70 7.73 11.24
CA ALA A 9 -24.40 7.54 9.84
C ALA A 9 -23.11 6.71 9.76
N VAL A 10 -23.20 5.52 9.16
CA VAL A 10 -22.02 4.72 8.85
C VAL A 10 -21.25 5.52 7.80
N VAL A 11 -20.26 6.29 8.24
CA VAL A 11 -19.39 7.02 7.33
C VAL A 11 -18.52 5.96 6.66
N ALA A 12 -18.80 5.70 5.39
CA ALA A 12 -17.92 4.88 4.58
C ALA A 12 -16.59 5.61 4.42
N VAL A 13 -15.53 5.03 4.97
CA VAL A 13 -14.17 5.55 4.82
C VAL A 13 -13.55 4.90 3.59
N SER A 14 -13.12 5.72 2.64
CA SER A 14 -12.31 5.26 1.51
C SER A 14 -10.89 5.77 1.67
N VAL A 15 -9.92 4.86 1.57
CA VAL A 15 -8.49 5.20 1.56
C VAL A 15 -7.95 4.98 0.16
N SER A 16 -7.24 5.99 -0.36
CA SER A 16 -6.52 5.95 -1.63
C SER A 16 -5.05 6.26 -1.37
N VAL A 17 -4.16 5.40 -1.88
CA VAL A 17 -2.71 5.62 -1.85
C VAL A 17 -2.25 5.77 -3.29
N THR A 18 -1.51 6.84 -3.57
CA THR A 18 -0.92 7.12 -4.88
C THR A 18 0.58 7.21 -4.74
N VAL A 19 1.31 6.46 -5.57
CA VAL A 19 2.77 6.47 -5.61
C VAL A 19 3.23 7.12 -6.91
N MET A 20 4.07 8.13 -6.79
CA MET A 20 4.61 8.92 -7.90
C MET A 20 6.12 8.98 -7.80
N ARG A 21 6.82 9.07 -8.93
CA ARG A 21 8.24 9.42 -8.92
C ARG A 21 8.37 10.94 -8.77
N VAL A 22 9.24 11.36 -7.87
CA VAL A 22 9.61 12.77 -7.70
C VAL A 22 10.95 12.98 -8.39
N ASN A 23 11.01 13.97 -9.29
CA ASN A 23 12.21 14.37 -10.00
C ASN A 23 13.03 15.37 -9.16
N GLU A 24 14.27 15.61 -9.56
CA GLU A 24 15.18 16.55 -8.87
C GLU A 24 14.66 17.99 -8.85
N ASP A 25 13.83 18.37 -9.82
CA ASP A 25 13.16 19.67 -9.90
C ASP A 25 11.88 19.77 -9.06
N GLY A 26 11.53 18.70 -8.32
CA GLY A 26 10.32 18.60 -7.52
C GLY A 26 9.06 18.24 -8.31
N GLY A 27 9.16 18.05 -9.63
CA GLY A 27 8.06 17.58 -10.46
C GLY A 27 7.69 16.13 -10.13
N THR A 28 6.40 15.80 -10.26
CA THR A 28 5.91 14.43 -10.08
C THR A 28 5.54 13.79 -11.40
N VAL A 29 6.00 12.57 -11.66
CA VAL A 29 5.60 11.78 -12.83
C VAL A 29 5.03 10.42 -12.38
N PRO A 30 4.06 9.86 -13.12
CA PRO A 30 3.59 8.51 -12.86
C PRO A 30 4.72 7.49 -12.92
N LEU A 31 4.58 6.41 -12.17
CA LEU A 31 5.45 5.25 -12.34
C LEU A 31 5.22 4.62 -13.72
N ASP A 32 6.27 4.01 -14.27
CA ASP A 32 6.09 3.15 -15.42
C ASP A 32 5.19 1.95 -15.06
N PRO A 33 4.41 1.40 -16.02
CA PRO A 33 3.42 0.37 -15.73
C PRO A 33 3.98 -0.89 -15.08
N GLU A 34 5.21 -1.28 -15.44
CA GLU A 34 5.89 -2.45 -14.87
C GLU A 34 6.20 -2.24 -13.39
N THR A 35 6.82 -1.10 -13.05
CA THR A 35 7.09 -0.72 -11.65
C THR A 35 5.78 -0.58 -10.85
N ALA A 36 4.74 0.00 -11.44
CA ALA A 36 3.44 0.13 -10.80
C ALA A 36 2.81 -1.24 -10.49
N ALA A 37 2.90 -2.20 -11.42
CA ALA A 37 2.39 -3.56 -11.23
C ALA A 37 3.14 -4.30 -10.10
N LEU A 38 4.47 -4.16 -10.04
CA LEU A 38 5.29 -4.77 -8.98
C LEU A 38 4.99 -4.20 -7.59
N LEU A 39 4.57 -2.94 -7.52
CA LEU A 39 4.20 -2.26 -6.26
C LEU A 39 2.72 -2.38 -5.89
N ALA A 40 1.88 -2.98 -6.73
CA ALA A 40 0.43 -3.07 -6.49
C ALA A 40 0.11 -3.76 -5.15
N GLY A 41 0.71 -4.93 -4.89
CA GLY A 41 0.51 -5.67 -3.64
C GLY A 41 0.91 -4.88 -2.38
N PRO A 42 2.13 -4.30 -2.33
CA PRO A 42 2.51 -3.41 -1.23
C PRO A 42 1.57 -2.21 -1.03
N VAL A 43 1.16 -1.55 -2.12
CA VAL A 43 0.25 -0.39 -2.06
C VAL A 43 -1.12 -0.79 -1.52
N GLU A 44 -1.68 -1.91 -1.98
CA GLU A 44 -2.94 -2.48 -1.46
C GLU A 44 -2.83 -2.80 0.02
N GLY A 45 -1.76 -3.48 0.44
CA GLY A 45 -1.52 -3.82 1.85
C GLY A 45 -1.42 -2.59 2.75
N PHE A 46 -0.70 -1.56 2.30
CA PHE A 46 -0.58 -0.31 3.04
C PHE A 46 -1.91 0.46 3.11
N SER A 47 -2.64 0.55 1.99
CA SER A 47 -3.97 1.18 1.97
C SER A 47 -4.96 0.46 2.88
N SER A 48 -4.89 -0.86 2.97
CA SER A 48 -5.74 -1.68 3.86
C SER A 48 -5.43 -1.40 5.33
N LEU A 49 -4.15 -1.33 5.71
CA LEU A 49 -3.74 -0.97 7.08
C LEU A 49 -4.21 0.42 7.49
N ILE A 50 -4.12 1.41 6.59
CA ILE A 50 -4.66 2.76 6.84
C ILE A 50 -6.19 2.70 6.94
N GLY A 51 -6.85 1.96 6.05
CA GLY A 51 -8.31 1.77 6.08
C GLY A 51 -8.78 1.22 7.42
N TRP A 52 -8.13 0.16 7.90
CA TRP A 52 -8.37 -0.40 9.23
C TRP A 52 -8.12 0.64 10.33
N ALA A 53 -7.03 1.40 10.27
CA ALA A 53 -6.71 2.40 11.29
C ALA A 53 -7.77 3.51 11.38
N VAL A 54 -8.35 3.91 10.25
CA VAL A 54 -9.36 4.98 10.19
C VAL A 54 -10.76 4.46 10.52
N GLY A 55 -11.11 3.23 10.11
CA GLY A 55 -12.45 2.67 10.28
C GLY A 55 -12.64 1.81 11.53
N ASP A 56 -11.75 0.84 11.73
CA ASP A 56 -12.00 -0.30 12.61
C ASP A 56 -11.22 -0.23 13.93
N ALA A 57 -10.06 0.45 13.94
CA ALA A 57 -9.18 0.50 15.11
C ALA A 57 -9.87 1.09 16.35
N ALA A 58 -10.84 2.00 16.18
CA ALA A 58 -11.59 2.58 17.29
C ALA A 58 -12.38 1.52 18.10
N GLY A 59 -12.81 0.44 17.45
CA GLY A 59 -13.52 -0.68 18.08
C GLY A 59 -12.62 -1.77 18.66
N ALA A 60 -11.33 -1.78 18.31
CA ALA A 60 -10.36 -2.76 18.76
C ALA A 60 -9.72 -2.37 20.10
N ASP A 61 -9.53 -3.36 20.99
CA ASP A 61 -8.73 -3.18 22.19
C ASP A 61 -7.23 -3.10 21.87
N HIS A 62 -6.40 -2.90 22.90
CA HIS A 62 -4.96 -2.76 22.69
C HIS A 62 -4.31 -4.01 22.09
N GLY A 63 -4.67 -5.21 22.56
CA GLY A 63 -4.07 -6.46 22.07
C GLY A 63 -4.50 -6.79 20.65
N ASP A 64 -5.76 -6.51 20.30
CA ASP A 64 -6.25 -6.66 18.93
C ASP A 64 -5.56 -5.69 17.98
N ARG A 65 -5.30 -4.45 18.40
CA ARG A 65 -4.53 -3.48 17.61
C ARG A 65 -3.11 -3.97 17.38
N GLU A 66 -2.43 -4.45 18.41
CA GLU A 66 -1.08 -5.00 18.29
C GLU A 66 -1.05 -6.17 17.31
N LYS A 67 -2.00 -7.09 17.42
CA LYS A 67 -2.10 -8.27 16.56
C LYS A 67 -2.27 -7.89 15.08
N VAL A 68 -3.16 -6.95 14.76
CA VAL A 68 -3.35 -6.48 13.37
C VAL A 68 -2.07 -5.83 12.86
N ILE A 69 -1.49 -4.90 13.60
CA ILE A 69 -0.25 -4.21 13.20
C ILE A 69 0.90 -5.20 13.01
N GLU A 70 1.03 -6.19 13.89
CA GLU A 70 2.08 -7.19 13.81
C GLU A 70 1.89 -8.12 12.60
N GLN A 71 0.68 -8.65 12.40
CA GLN A 71 0.41 -9.64 11.35
C GLN A 71 0.41 -9.00 9.96
N ASP A 72 -0.39 -7.95 9.78
CA ASP A 72 -0.54 -7.30 8.49
C ASP A 72 0.68 -6.43 8.17
N GLY A 73 1.30 -5.81 9.17
CA GLY A 73 2.57 -5.12 9.02
C GLY A 73 3.69 -6.04 8.55
N ARG A 74 3.83 -7.25 9.14
CA ARG A 74 4.81 -8.24 8.64
C ARG A 74 4.51 -8.71 7.23
N ARG A 75 3.23 -8.87 6.88
CA ARG A 75 2.83 -9.24 5.51
C ARG A 75 3.21 -8.15 4.52
N LEU A 76 2.93 -6.88 4.85
CA LEU A 76 3.33 -5.73 4.04
C LEU A 76 4.85 -5.67 3.87
N GLN A 77 5.61 -5.82 4.97
CA GLN A 77 7.08 -5.82 4.92
C GLN A 77 7.63 -6.91 4.01
N ARG A 78 7.07 -8.13 4.08
CA ARG A 78 7.46 -9.24 3.20
C ARG A 78 7.14 -8.92 1.74
N SER A 79 5.93 -8.46 1.45
CA SER A 79 5.52 -8.11 0.09
C SER A 79 6.38 -7.00 -0.50
N LEU A 80 6.77 -6.01 0.30
CA LEU A 80 7.68 -4.95 -0.13
C LEU A 80 9.07 -5.49 -0.44
N LEU A 81 9.60 -6.38 0.40
CA LEU A 81 10.90 -7.04 0.15
C LEU A 81 10.88 -7.86 -1.14
N GLU A 82 9.83 -8.62 -1.39
CA GLU A 82 9.64 -9.36 -2.65
C GLU A 82 9.58 -8.42 -3.85
N ALA A 83 8.84 -7.31 -3.74
CA ALA A 83 8.77 -6.31 -4.79
C ALA A 83 10.14 -5.67 -5.08
N THR A 84 10.97 -5.42 -4.06
CA THR A 84 12.33 -4.89 -4.29
C THR A 84 13.20 -5.83 -5.09
N PHE A 85 13.17 -7.14 -4.79
CA PHE A 85 13.93 -8.12 -5.59
C PHE A 85 13.42 -8.24 -7.03
N ALA A 86 12.10 -8.16 -7.23
CA ALA A 86 11.52 -8.17 -8.57
C ALA A 86 11.91 -6.92 -9.37
N LEU A 87 11.94 -5.75 -8.74
CA LEU A 87 12.38 -4.50 -9.36
C LEU A 87 13.86 -4.55 -9.75
N ASP A 88 14.73 -5.06 -8.88
CA ASP A 88 16.15 -5.22 -9.16
C ASP A 88 16.36 -6.18 -10.34
N THR A 89 15.66 -7.32 -10.33
CA THR A 89 15.69 -8.30 -11.43
C THR A 89 15.24 -7.68 -12.75
N ALA A 90 14.13 -6.94 -12.77
CA ALA A 90 13.62 -6.28 -13.96
C ALA A 90 14.62 -5.23 -14.51
N ARG A 91 15.29 -4.50 -13.60
CA ARG A 91 16.33 -3.53 -13.96
C ARG A 91 17.54 -4.22 -14.61
N GLU A 92 18.02 -5.32 -14.04
CA GLU A 92 19.15 -6.08 -14.57
C GLU A 92 18.87 -6.69 -15.95
N GLN A 93 17.67 -7.24 -16.15
CA GLN A 93 17.25 -7.79 -17.44
C GLN A 93 17.21 -6.71 -18.52
N ARG A 94 16.70 -5.52 -18.18
CA ARG A 94 16.64 -4.38 -19.11
C ARG A 94 18.04 -3.93 -19.54
N VAL A 95 18.99 -3.85 -18.60
CA VAL A 95 20.39 -3.51 -18.91
C VAL A 95 21.02 -4.58 -19.81
N SER A 96 20.79 -5.87 -19.51
CA SER A 96 21.34 -6.98 -20.28
C SER A 96 20.86 -6.96 -21.74
N HIS A 97 19.57 -6.67 -21.97
CA HIS A 97 19.02 -6.55 -23.33
C HIS A 97 19.62 -5.37 -24.11
N LEU A 98 19.93 -4.26 -23.45
CA LEU A 98 20.56 -3.10 -24.09
C LEU A 98 22.01 -3.40 -24.49
N VAL A 99 22.78 -4.10 -23.65
CA VAL A 99 24.17 -4.49 -23.94
C VAL A 99 24.23 -5.52 -25.07
N SER A 100 23.29 -6.45 -25.14
CA SER A 100 23.26 -7.47 -26.20
C SER A 100 22.82 -6.92 -27.57
N ALA A 101 22.26 -5.72 -27.64
CA ALA A 101 21.77 -5.10 -28.87
C ALA A 101 22.75 -4.05 -29.46
N ALA A 102 23.88 -3.79 -28.78
CA ALA A 102 24.95 -2.88 -29.20
C ALA A 102 26.09 -3.64 -29.90
#